data_AF-A0A2G6MU28-F1
#
_entry.id   AF-A0A2G6MU28-F1
#
_cell.length_a   1.000
_cell.length_b   1.000
_cell.length_c   1.000
_cell.angle_alpha   90.00
_cell.angle_beta   90.00
_cell.angle_gamma   90.00
#
_symmetry.space_group_name_H-M   'P 1'
#
loop_
_entity.id
_entity.type
_entity.pdbx_description
1 polymer ?
#
loop_
_entity_poly.entity_id
_entity_poly.type
_entity_poly.pdbx_seq_one_letter_code
_entity_poly.pdbx_strand_id
1 'polypeptide(L)'
;MQHRFLVLLAIFWASAVWAGNNAGGAFTVWPDTGQTKCYNNDVEIPCPAEGEPFHGQDAQYQGPVRSYTSLGGGTMVRDNVTGLIWEVKENGDGTAEYSNPHDADNTYTWCDPDPATNGGNQGTCGDNDTKDFIDALNSANFGGHNDWRLPTLKELVTLVDYGRTDPAIDTTFFPNTRAALYLSATTHASNTIGAWSVNFSLGFGYGYYNNKSSYSHVRAVRAGQ
;
A
#
# COMPACT_ATOMS: atom_id res chain seq x y z
N MET A 1 48.44 -39.82 36.19
CA MET A 1 47.22 -40.55 35.75
C MET A 1 46.04 -39.85 36.39
N GLN A 2 45.46 -38.84 35.73
CA GLN A 2 44.25 -38.91 34.89
C GLN A 2 43.04 -39.58 35.60
N HIS A 3 42.11 -38.74 36.09
CA HIS A 3 40.74 -38.50 35.56
C HIS A 3 39.76 -39.63 35.95
N ARG A 4 38.57 -39.34 36.49
CA ARG A 4 37.42 -38.78 35.76
C ARG A 4 36.30 -38.37 36.73
N PHE A 5 35.80 -37.14 36.63
CA PHE A 5 34.42 -36.78 37.00
C PHE A 5 33.68 -36.50 35.69
N LEU A 6 32.60 -37.25 35.41
CA LEU A 6 31.64 -36.90 34.37
C LEU A 6 30.68 -35.85 34.95
N VAL A 7 30.59 -34.69 34.31
CA VAL A 7 29.44 -33.79 34.44
C VAL A 7 28.76 -33.73 33.08
N LEU A 8 27.56 -34.27 33.00
CA LEU A 8 26.65 -34.13 31.87
C LEU A 8 26.03 -32.73 31.91
N LEU A 9 26.39 -31.87 30.97
CA LEU A 9 25.69 -30.61 30.70
C LEU A 9 24.68 -30.86 29.57
N ALA A 10 23.40 -30.96 29.92
CA ALA A 10 22.31 -30.89 28.96
C ALA A 10 22.03 -29.40 28.65
N ILE A 11 22.36 -28.96 27.44
CA ILE A 11 22.00 -27.63 26.95
C ILE A 11 20.65 -27.75 26.25
N PHE A 12 19.58 -27.29 26.91
CA PHE A 12 18.30 -27.07 26.27
C PHE A 12 18.36 -25.77 25.47
N TRP A 13 18.38 -25.88 24.14
CA TRP A 13 18.04 -24.76 23.26
C TRP A 13 16.53 -24.72 23.09
N ALA A 14 15.86 -23.80 23.79
CA ALA A 14 14.53 -23.36 23.41
C ALA A 14 14.70 -22.19 22.43
N SER A 15 14.79 -22.49 21.14
CA SER A 15 14.55 -21.48 20.12
C SER A 15 13.05 -21.24 20.06
N ALA A 16 12.58 -20.21 20.74
CA ALA A 16 11.29 -19.62 20.43
C ALA A 16 11.39 -19.02 19.02
N VAL A 17 10.87 -19.75 18.03
CA VAL A 17 10.62 -19.18 16.71
C VAL A 17 9.43 -18.24 16.88
N TRP A 18 9.70 -16.96 17.03
CA TRP A 18 8.69 -15.94 16.83
C TRP A 18 8.39 -15.90 15.34
N ALA A 19 7.31 -16.56 14.93
CA ALA A 19 6.71 -16.29 13.64
C ALA A 19 6.16 -14.86 13.71
N GLY A 20 6.94 -13.89 13.23
CA GLY A 20 6.45 -12.54 13.01
C GLY A 20 5.31 -12.62 12.00
N ASN A 21 4.08 -12.47 12.47
CA ASN A 21 2.92 -12.32 11.62
C ASN A 21 3.12 -11.09 10.72
N ASN A 22 3.43 -11.33 9.45
CA ASN A 22 3.27 -10.35 8.38
C ASN A 22 1.78 -10.16 8.08
N ALA A 23 1.10 -9.51 9.02
CA ALA A 23 -0.13 -8.82 8.72
C ALA A 23 0.15 -7.36 9.08
N GLY A 24 0.38 -6.50 8.09
CA GLY A 24 -0.05 -5.12 8.24
C GLY A 24 -1.46 -5.20 8.84
N GLY A 25 -1.63 -4.65 10.05
CA GLY A 25 -2.77 -4.96 10.91
C GLY A 25 -4.04 -4.97 10.07
N ALA A 26 -4.71 -6.11 10.01
CA ALA A 26 -5.85 -6.27 9.12
C ALA A 26 -6.92 -5.24 9.54
N PHE A 27 -7.03 -4.15 8.78
CA PHE A 27 -8.15 -3.25 8.94
C PHE A 27 -9.40 -4.06 8.59
N THR A 28 -10.39 -4.04 9.47
CA THR A 28 -11.57 -4.90 9.34
C THR A 28 -12.69 -4.21 8.57
N VAL A 29 -12.50 -2.95 8.20
CA VAL A 29 -13.52 -2.09 7.60
C VAL A 29 -12.97 -1.48 6.31
N TRP A 30 -13.63 -1.79 5.19
CA TRP A 30 -13.29 -1.23 3.89
C TRP A 30 -14.01 0.09 3.68
N PRO A 31 -13.33 1.15 3.19
CA PRO A 31 -14.02 2.35 2.76
C PRO A 31 -14.95 2.06 1.59
N ASP A 32 -16.07 2.80 1.55
CA ASP A 32 -16.98 2.86 0.41
C ASP A 32 -16.22 3.25 -0.86
N THR A 33 -16.57 2.64 -1.99
CA THR A 33 -15.88 2.91 -3.26
C THR A 33 -16.14 4.34 -3.76
N GLY A 34 -17.13 5.03 -3.19
CA GLY A 34 -17.63 6.37 -3.54
C GLY A 34 -18.36 6.42 -4.88
N GLN A 35 -18.70 5.26 -5.43
CA GLN A 35 -19.62 5.17 -6.54
C GLN A 35 -21.02 5.54 -6.06
N THR A 36 -21.51 6.71 -6.46
CA THR A 36 -22.83 7.23 -6.03
C THR A 36 -23.92 7.12 -7.10
N LYS A 37 -23.56 6.64 -8.29
CA LYS A 37 -24.46 6.51 -9.44
C LYS A 37 -24.72 5.06 -9.80
N CYS A 38 -25.92 4.76 -10.29
CA CYS A 38 -26.31 3.45 -10.79
C CYS A 38 -26.30 3.41 -12.32
N TYR A 39 -26.10 2.24 -12.90
CA TYR A 39 -26.01 2.02 -14.35
C TYR A 39 -26.86 0.81 -14.77
N ASN A 40 -27.35 0.83 -16.01
CA ASN A 40 -27.76 -0.39 -16.71
C ASN A 40 -26.60 -0.85 -17.63
N ASN A 41 -26.90 -1.67 -18.65
CA ASN A 41 -25.89 -2.15 -19.58
C ASN A 41 -25.28 -1.05 -20.48
N ASP A 42 -25.91 0.12 -20.58
CA ASP A 42 -25.59 1.13 -21.60
C ASP A 42 -25.33 2.54 -21.03
N VAL A 43 -26.05 2.92 -19.97
CA VAL A 43 -26.08 4.31 -19.46
C VAL A 43 -26.25 4.39 -17.94
N GLU A 44 -25.96 5.58 -17.41
CA GLU A 44 -26.34 5.99 -16.05
C GLU A 44 -27.87 6.02 -15.92
N ILE A 45 -28.39 5.50 -14.81
CA ILE A 45 -29.82 5.46 -14.48
C ILE A 45 -30.06 5.91 -13.03
N PRO A 46 -31.29 6.32 -12.68
CA PRO A 46 -31.71 6.37 -11.30
C PRO A 46 -31.54 5.01 -10.62
N CYS A 47 -31.15 5.00 -9.34
CA CYS A 47 -30.90 3.75 -8.63
C CYS A 47 -32.17 2.88 -8.50
N PRO A 48 -32.16 1.62 -8.98
CA PRO A 48 -33.37 0.78 -9.03
C PRO A 48 -33.91 0.38 -7.65
N ALA A 49 -35.23 0.33 -7.49
CA ALA A 49 -35.85 -0.16 -6.25
C ALA A 49 -35.61 -1.68 -6.05
N GLU A 50 -35.82 -2.18 -4.82
CA GLU A 50 -35.69 -3.62 -4.55
C GLU A 50 -36.62 -4.45 -5.44
N GLY A 51 -36.07 -5.46 -6.11
CA GLY A 51 -36.80 -6.29 -7.08
C GLY A 51 -36.78 -5.80 -8.53
N GLU A 52 -36.33 -4.56 -8.79
CA GLU A 52 -36.14 -4.06 -10.15
C GLU A 52 -34.84 -4.60 -10.78
N PRO A 53 -34.76 -4.72 -12.12
CA PRO A 53 -33.52 -5.04 -12.81
C PRO A 53 -32.40 -4.06 -12.42
N PHE A 54 -31.17 -4.57 -12.35
CA PHE A 54 -29.97 -3.79 -11.97
C PHE A 54 -29.97 -3.27 -10.53
N HIS A 55 -30.90 -3.69 -9.65
CA HIS A 55 -30.79 -3.45 -8.22
C HIS A 55 -29.58 -4.17 -7.59
N GLY A 56 -28.99 -3.57 -6.57
CA GLY A 56 -27.88 -4.13 -5.80
C GLY A 56 -26.51 -3.61 -6.23
N GLN A 57 -26.48 -2.41 -6.82
CA GLN A 57 -25.23 -1.73 -7.16
C GLN A 57 -24.64 -1.03 -5.95
N ASP A 58 -23.33 -0.74 -6.01
CA ASP A 58 -22.59 -0.09 -4.92
C ASP A 58 -23.24 1.21 -4.44
N ALA A 59 -23.71 2.05 -5.38
CA ALA A 59 -24.43 3.30 -5.11
C ALA A 59 -25.72 3.14 -4.27
N GLN A 60 -26.23 1.92 -4.11
CA GLN A 60 -27.43 1.60 -3.34
C GLN A 60 -27.13 1.15 -1.91
N TYR A 61 -25.86 0.86 -1.60
CA TYR A 61 -25.41 0.49 -0.27
C TYR A 61 -24.62 1.66 0.32
N GLN A 62 -24.86 1.96 1.59
CA GLN A 62 -24.09 2.97 2.30
C GLN A 62 -22.98 2.25 3.06
N GLY A 63 -21.78 2.28 2.50
CA GLY A 63 -20.58 1.83 3.18
C GLY A 63 -20.02 2.91 4.12
N PRO A 64 -18.94 2.60 4.85
CA PRO A 64 -18.14 3.60 5.56
C PRO A 64 -17.57 4.62 4.57
N VAL A 65 -18.14 5.81 4.52
CA VAL A 65 -17.70 6.87 3.61
C VAL A 65 -16.22 7.19 3.83
N ARG A 66 -15.45 7.26 2.74
CA ARG A 66 -14.05 7.69 2.77
C ARG A 66 -13.91 9.02 3.52
N SER A 67 -13.05 9.01 4.53
CA SER A 67 -12.84 10.14 5.41
C SER A 67 -11.39 10.22 5.81
N TYR A 68 -10.81 11.41 5.71
CA TYR A 68 -9.39 11.64 5.89
C TYR A 68 -9.13 12.79 6.86
N THR A 69 -8.04 12.68 7.61
CA THR A 69 -7.53 13.73 8.51
C THR A 69 -6.10 14.08 8.12
N SER A 70 -5.85 15.35 7.79
CA SER A 70 -4.48 15.83 7.53
C SER A 70 -3.66 15.90 8.82
N LEU A 71 -2.40 15.45 8.76
CA LEU A 71 -1.45 15.40 9.85
C LEU A 71 -0.13 16.06 9.43
N GLY A 72 0.71 16.43 10.41
CA GLY A 72 2.08 16.89 10.14
C GLY A 72 2.18 18.10 9.21
N GLY A 73 1.20 19.01 9.26
CA GLY A 73 1.14 20.18 8.37
C GLY A 73 0.81 19.85 6.91
N GLY A 74 0.23 18.69 6.62
CA GLY A 74 -0.12 18.26 5.26
C GLY A 74 0.80 17.19 4.66
N THR A 75 1.88 16.82 5.36
CA THR A 75 2.84 15.80 4.91
C THR A 75 2.31 14.38 5.05
N MET A 76 1.29 14.18 5.88
CA MET A 76 0.68 12.87 6.14
C MET A 76 -0.84 12.99 6.18
N VAL A 77 -1.51 11.87 5.91
CA VAL A 77 -2.96 11.75 6.02
C VAL A 77 -3.33 10.48 6.75
N ARG A 78 -4.19 10.60 7.77
CA ARG A 78 -4.87 9.45 8.38
C ARG A 78 -6.15 9.15 7.60
N ASP A 79 -6.32 7.91 7.19
CA ASP A 79 -7.61 7.36 6.77
C ASP A 79 -8.41 7.00 8.03
N ASN A 80 -9.55 7.67 8.23
CA ASN A 80 -10.39 7.52 9.42
C ASN A 80 -11.20 6.22 9.40
N VAL A 81 -11.30 5.53 8.25
CA VAL A 81 -11.99 4.25 8.11
C VAL A 81 -11.06 3.10 8.44
N THR A 82 -9.87 3.07 7.83
CA THR A 82 -8.90 1.98 8.03
C THR A 82 -7.99 2.21 9.24
N GLY A 83 -7.90 3.46 9.71
CA GLY A 83 -6.97 3.91 10.74
C GLY A 83 -5.55 4.15 10.21
N LEU A 84 -5.22 3.71 9.00
CA LEU A 84 -3.88 3.80 8.42
C LEU A 84 -3.45 5.24 8.23
N ILE A 85 -2.14 5.47 8.32
CA ILE A 85 -1.54 6.78 8.04
C ILE A 85 -0.66 6.65 6.81
N TRP A 86 -0.86 7.56 5.88
CA TRP A 86 -0.26 7.58 4.55
C TRP A 86 0.64 8.79 4.40
N GLU A 87 1.76 8.60 3.72
CA GLU A 87 2.56 9.69 3.19
C GLU A 87 1.75 10.50 2.16
N VAL A 88 1.90 11.82 2.15
CA VAL A 88 1.45 12.72 1.06
C VAL A 88 2.64 13.04 0.15
N LYS A 89 2.42 13.05 -1.17
CA LYS A 89 3.49 13.30 -2.14
C LYS A 89 3.63 14.79 -2.45
N GLU A 90 4.85 15.22 -2.76
CA GLU A 90 5.23 16.62 -2.98
C GLU A 90 5.88 16.79 -4.36
N ASN A 91 6.22 18.03 -4.74
CA ASN A 91 7.06 18.36 -5.91
C ASN A 91 6.69 17.64 -7.22
N GLY A 92 5.40 17.57 -7.54
CA GLY A 92 4.93 16.92 -8.76
C GLY A 92 5.12 17.74 -10.05
N ASP A 93 6.33 18.25 -10.30
CA ASP A 93 6.65 19.18 -11.39
C ASP A 93 7.08 18.52 -12.72
N GLY A 94 7.15 17.18 -12.75
CA GLY A 94 7.58 16.38 -13.88
C GLY A 94 9.06 16.01 -13.89
N THR A 95 9.82 16.35 -12.86
CA THR A 95 11.25 16.08 -12.73
C THR A 95 11.54 15.25 -11.49
N ALA A 96 12.07 14.03 -11.67
CA ALA A 96 12.44 13.19 -10.53
C ALA A 96 13.64 13.78 -9.75
N GLU A 97 13.48 13.92 -8.44
CA GLU A 97 14.51 14.35 -7.49
C GLU A 97 14.70 13.30 -6.36
N TYR A 98 15.61 12.35 -6.54
CA TYR A 98 15.83 11.26 -5.58
C TYR A 98 16.47 11.69 -4.25
N SER A 99 17.03 12.90 -4.14
CA SER A 99 17.41 13.50 -2.85
C SER A 99 16.19 13.85 -1.99
N ASN A 100 15.01 13.97 -2.59
CA ASN A 100 13.73 14.12 -1.92
C ASN A 100 12.87 12.87 -2.15
N PRO A 101 12.82 11.90 -1.22
CA PRO A 101 12.01 10.68 -1.40
C PRO A 101 10.49 10.95 -1.52
N HIS A 102 10.02 12.14 -1.16
CA HIS A 102 8.61 12.53 -1.21
C HIS A 102 8.17 13.10 -2.55
N ASP A 103 9.12 13.33 -3.46
CA ASP A 103 8.85 13.79 -4.81
C ASP A 103 7.91 12.81 -5.54
N ALA A 104 6.82 13.35 -6.08
CA ALA A 104 5.78 12.58 -6.73
C ALA A 104 6.21 11.98 -8.06
N ASP A 105 7.23 12.55 -8.71
CA ASP A 105 7.75 12.12 -10.00
C ASP A 105 8.82 11.02 -9.86
N ASN A 106 9.31 10.76 -8.64
CA ASN A 106 10.18 9.63 -8.37
C ASN A 106 9.48 8.29 -8.65
N THR A 107 10.22 7.37 -9.25
CA THR A 107 9.80 6.00 -9.51
C THR A 107 10.88 5.04 -9.06
N TYR A 108 10.48 3.84 -8.64
CA TYR A 108 11.37 2.91 -7.97
C TYR A 108 11.22 1.51 -8.56
N THR A 109 12.30 0.75 -8.59
CA THR A 109 12.22 -0.71 -8.78
C THR A 109 11.76 -1.38 -7.49
N TRP A 110 11.18 -2.58 -7.61
CA TRP A 110 10.72 -3.32 -6.45
C TRP A 110 11.89 -4.10 -5.83
N CYS A 111 12.15 -3.89 -4.54
CA CYS A 111 13.12 -4.62 -3.74
C CYS A 111 12.52 -5.02 -2.39
N ASP A 112 12.68 -6.30 -2.04
CA ASP A 112 12.47 -6.83 -0.70
C ASP A 112 13.52 -7.93 -0.43
N PRO A 113 14.59 -7.62 0.32
CA PRO A 113 15.66 -8.57 0.57
C PRO A 113 15.24 -9.67 1.56
N ASP A 114 14.12 -9.54 2.28
CA ASP A 114 13.68 -10.53 3.25
C ASP A 114 12.99 -11.71 2.53
N PRO A 115 13.57 -12.93 2.56
CA PRO A 115 12.98 -14.11 1.94
C PRO A 115 11.61 -14.50 2.53
N ALA A 116 11.29 -14.05 3.75
CA ALA A 116 10.01 -14.33 4.39
C ALA A 116 8.85 -13.55 3.76
N THR A 117 9.12 -12.42 3.10
CA THR A 117 8.10 -11.50 2.57
C THR A 117 8.14 -11.35 1.06
N ASN A 118 9.26 -11.69 0.42
CA ASN A 118 9.45 -11.44 -1.01
C ASN A 118 8.88 -12.50 -1.96
N GLY A 119 8.20 -13.52 -1.43
CA GLY A 119 7.62 -14.61 -2.21
C GLY A 119 8.66 -15.45 -2.95
N GLY A 120 9.90 -15.49 -2.48
CA GLY A 120 11.00 -16.24 -3.09
C GLY A 120 11.75 -15.49 -4.19
N ASN A 121 11.46 -14.21 -4.41
CA ASN A 121 12.19 -13.36 -5.35
C ASN A 121 12.33 -11.95 -4.79
N GLN A 122 13.56 -11.55 -4.44
CA GLN A 122 13.85 -10.25 -3.84
C GLN A 122 13.60 -9.05 -4.77
N GLY A 123 13.41 -9.27 -6.07
CA GLY A 123 13.24 -8.22 -7.06
C GLY A 123 14.58 -7.62 -7.51
N THR A 124 14.54 -6.34 -7.89
CA THR A 124 15.70 -5.58 -8.37
C THR A 124 16.11 -4.60 -7.27
N CYS A 125 17.00 -5.08 -6.41
CA CYS A 125 17.62 -4.29 -5.35
C CYS A 125 18.87 -3.54 -5.86
N GLY A 126 19.04 -2.29 -5.44
CA GLY A 126 20.08 -1.37 -5.88
C GLY A 126 19.64 0.07 -5.68
N ASP A 127 20.28 1.01 -6.37
CA ASP A 127 19.93 2.42 -6.24
C ASP A 127 18.48 2.70 -6.68
N ASN A 128 17.78 3.52 -5.90
CA ASN A 128 16.41 3.97 -6.18
C ASN A 128 15.41 2.80 -6.27
N ASP A 129 15.50 1.87 -5.32
CA ASP A 129 14.51 0.83 -5.13
C ASP A 129 13.50 1.16 -4.01
N THR A 130 12.47 0.33 -3.85
CA THR A 130 11.45 0.52 -2.82
C THR A 130 12.00 0.43 -1.40
N LYS A 131 13.11 -0.29 -1.18
CA LYS A 131 13.75 -0.38 0.12
C LYS A 131 14.49 0.91 0.44
N ASP A 132 15.24 1.47 -0.51
CA ASP A 132 15.89 2.78 -0.34
C ASP A 132 14.87 3.87 -0.01
N PHE A 133 13.72 3.87 -0.70
CA PHE A 133 12.62 4.78 -0.42
C PHE A 133 12.13 4.67 1.04
N ILE A 134 11.82 3.46 1.50
CA ILE A 134 11.33 3.24 2.88
C ILE A 134 12.41 3.53 3.92
N ASP A 135 13.65 3.15 3.67
CA ASP A 135 14.78 3.41 4.57
C ASP A 135 15.05 4.91 4.70
N ALA A 136 14.90 5.69 3.63
CA ALA A 136 15.04 7.14 3.66
C ALA A 136 13.98 7.78 4.58
N LEU A 137 12.71 7.39 4.43
CA LEU A 137 11.62 7.88 5.28
C LEU A 137 11.86 7.55 6.76
N ASN A 138 12.26 6.32 7.05
CA ASN A 138 12.47 5.85 8.41
C ASN A 138 13.70 6.47 9.06
N SER A 139 14.80 6.64 8.30
CA SER A 139 16.02 7.28 8.79
C SER A 139 15.80 8.76 9.09
N ALA A 140 14.94 9.44 8.31
CA ALA A 140 14.58 10.83 8.52
C ALA A 140 13.58 11.04 9.67
N ASN A 141 13.05 9.97 10.28
CA ASN A 141 11.88 10.04 11.17
C ASN A 141 10.75 10.86 10.54
N PHE A 142 10.41 10.58 9.27
CA PHE A 142 9.43 11.35 8.52
C PHE A 142 8.10 11.47 9.29
N GLY A 143 7.62 12.70 9.46
CA GLY A 143 6.41 12.98 10.24
C GLY A 143 6.51 12.64 11.74
N GLY A 144 7.72 12.44 12.27
CA GLY A 144 7.96 11.96 13.64
C GLY A 144 7.89 10.44 13.79
N HIS A 145 7.94 9.69 12.67
CA HIS A 145 7.74 8.24 12.64
C HIS A 145 8.84 7.53 11.85
N ASN A 146 9.15 6.29 12.25
CA ASN A 146 10.19 5.45 11.64
C ASN A 146 9.74 4.00 11.41
N ASP A 147 8.44 3.78 11.39
CA ASP A 147 7.75 2.52 11.13
C ASP A 147 7.00 2.54 9.79
N TRP A 148 7.47 3.35 8.84
CA TRP A 148 6.96 3.38 7.47
C TRP A 148 7.31 2.10 6.72
N ARG A 149 6.39 1.69 5.86
CA ARG A 149 6.53 0.53 4.98
C ARG A 149 5.80 0.74 3.66
N LEU A 150 6.06 -0.13 2.69
CA LEU A 150 5.17 -0.26 1.54
C LEU A 150 3.79 -0.80 1.99
N PRO A 151 2.70 -0.35 1.36
CA PRO A 151 1.37 -0.88 1.57
C PRO A 151 1.25 -2.26 0.95
N THR A 152 0.45 -3.12 1.56
CA THR A 152 -0.05 -4.31 0.87
C THR A 152 -1.00 -3.90 -0.26
N LEU A 153 -1.26 -4.78 -1.23
CA LEU A 153 -2.23 -4.50 -2.28
C LEU A 153 -3.56 -4.09 -1.66
N LYS A 154 -4.06 -4.86 -0.68
CA LYS A 154 -5.36 -4.62 -0.02
C LYS A 154 -5.46 -3.24 0.61
N GLU A 155 -4.40 -2.76 1.24
CA GLU A 155 -4.37 -1.40 1.80
C GLU A 155 -4.32 -0.34 0.71
N LEU A 156 -3.51 -0.54 -0.33
CA LEU A 156 -3.37 0.46 -1.38
C LEU A 156 -4.68 0.67 -2.16
N VAL A 157 -5.47 -0.40 -2.36
CA VAL A 157 -6.77 -0.27 -3.06
C VAL A 157 -7.78 0.56 -2.28
N THR A 158 -7.66 0.71 -0.96
CA THR A 158 -8.63 1.50 -0.17
C THR A 158 -8.58 2.99 -0.48
N LEU A 159 -7.49 3.45 -1.10
CA LEU A 159 -7.35 4.83 -1.54
C LEU A 159 -8.05 5.13 -2.87
N VAL A 160 -8.43 4.10 -3.64
CA VAL A 160 -9.02 4.31 -4.97
C VAL A 160 -10.43 4.88 -4.83
N ASP A 161 -10.67 6.00 -5.51
CA ASP A 161 -11.97 6.63 -5.64
C ASP A 161 -12.61 6.23 -6.98
N TYR A 162 -13.64 5.38 -6.95
CA TYR A 162 -14.25 4.84 -8.16
C TYR A 162 -15.12 5.88 -8.88
N GLY A 163 -15.51 6.95 -8.20
CA GLY A 163 -16.20 8.08 -8.78
C GLY A 163 -15.29 9.06 -9.54
N ARG A 164 -13.98 8.79 -9.61
CA ARG A 164 -12.97 9.68 -10.18
C ARG A 164 -12.00 8.93 -11.11
N THR A 165 -11.40 9.65 -12.04
CA THR A 165 -10.30 9.18 -12.88
C THR A 165 -9.24 10.28 -12.97
N ASP A 166 -8.00 9.90 -13.27
CA ASP A 166 -6.89 10.83 -13.54
C ASP A 166 -6.68 12.00 -12.55
N PRO A 167 -6.27 11.74 -11.29
CA PRO A 167 -6.13 10.45 -10.65
C PRO A 167 -7.40 10.02 -9.87
N ALA A 168 -7.63 8.71 -9.81
CA ALA A 168 -8.71 8.05 -9.08
C ALA A 168 -8.44 7.97 -7.56
N ILE A 169 -8.28 9.13 -6.93
CA ILE A 169 -8.03 9.29 -5.48
C ILE A 169 -8.60 10.65 -5.03
N ASP A 170 -8.83 10.82 -3.74
CA ASP A 170 -9.19 12.14 -3.18
C ASP A 170 -7.99 13.09 -3.21
N THR A 171 -7.90 13.85 -4.31
CA THR A 171 -6.83 14.85 -4.54
C THR A 171 -6.79 16.00 -3.53
N THR A 172 -7.81 16.17 -2.70
CA THR A 172 -7.79 17.16 -1.60
C THR A 172 -6.79 16.74 -0.52
N PHE A 173 -6.73 15.43 -0.24
CA PHE A 173 -5.88 14.85 0.80
C PHE A 173 -4.60 14.22 0.24
N PHE A 174 -4.63 13.77 -1.02
CA PHE A 174 -3.48 13.21 -1.70
C PHE A 174 -3.09 14.07 -2.91
N PRO A 175 -2.70 15.34 -2.70
CA PRO A 175 -2.19 16.17 -3.78
C PRO A 175 -0.97 15.51 -4.44
N ASN A 176 -0.72 15.87 -5.69
CA ASN A 176 0.39 15.40 -6.51
C ASN A 176 0.41 13.90 -6.85
N THR A 177 -0.59 13.11 -6.44
CA THR A 177 -0.71 11.71 -6.90
C THR A 177 -0.68 11.67 -8.43
N ARG A 178 0.25 10.91 -9.00
CA ARG A 178 0.36 10.71 -10.44
C ARG A 178 -0.73 9.74 -10.89
N ALA A 179 -1.36 10.01 -12.03
CA ALA A 179 -2.27 9.07 -12.68
C ALA A 179 -1.46 7.93 -13.30
N ALA A 180 -1.00 6.98 -12.49
CA ALA A 180 -0.08 5.92 -12.88
C ALA A 180 -0.15 4.70 -11.94
N LEU A 181 0.70 3.70 -12.17
CA LEU A 181 0.83 2.51 -11.34
C LEU A 181 1.65 2.79 -10.07
N TYR A 182 1.11 2.35 -8.94
CA TYR A 182 1.75 2.41 -7.61
C TYR A 182 2.02 1.00 -7.09
N LEU A 183 3.27 0.71 -6.73
CA LEU A 183 3.68 -0.61 -6.24
C LEU A 183 3.15 -0.89 -4.83
N SER A 184 2.81 -2.15 -4.60
CA SER A 184 2.54 -2.70 -3.26
C SER A 184 3.66 -3.65 -2.83
N ALA A 185 3.71 -3.96 -1.54
CA ALA A 185 4.57 -4.99 -0.95
C ALA A 185 4.14 -6.42 -1.35
N THR A 186 2.98 -6.59 -2.01
CA THR A 186 2.41 -7.92 -2.28
C THR A 186 3.02 -8.54 -3.54
N THR A 187 3.82 -9.59 -3.39
CA THR A 187 4.35 -10.37 -4.52
C THR A 187 3.23 -11.10 -5.27
N HIS A 188 3.33 -11.21 -6.59
CA HIS A 188 2.36 -11.94 -7.40
C HIS A 188 2.54 -13.46 -7.21
N ALA A 189 1.55 -14.11 -6.61
CA ALA A 189 1.67 -15.46 -6.08
C ALA A 189 2.00 -16.53 -7.14
N SER A 190 1.49 -16.41 -8.36
CA SER A 190 1.77 -17.37 -9.46
C SER A 190 2.96 -17.00 -10.34
N ASN A 191 3.52 -15.80 -10.17
CA ASN A 191 4.69 -15.34 -10.91
C ASN A 191 5.48 -14.35 -10.06
N THR A 192 6.49 -14.85 -9.35
CA THR A 192 7.24 -14.09 -8.35
C THR A 192 8.17 -13.03 -8.97
N ILE A 193 8.30 -13.00 -10.30
CA ILE A 193 8.92 -11.91 -11.05
C ILE A 193 8.06 -10.63 -10.96
N GLY A 194 6.76 -10.77 -10.68
CA GLY A 194 5.83 -9.65 -10.55
C GLY A 194 5.54 -9.25 -9.10
N ALA A 195 5.23 -7.98 -8.90
CA ALA A 195 4.59 -7.45 -7.70
C ALA A 195 3.26 -6.79 -8.07
N TRP A 196 2.25 -6.91 -7.20
CA TRP A 196 0.97 -6.25 -7.41
C TRP A 196 1.09 -4.74 -7.23
N SER A 197 0.29 -4.01 -8.00
CA SER A 197 0.20 -2.56 -8.05
C SER A 197 -1.25 -2.11 -8.20
N VAL A 198 -1.51 -0.85 -7.88
CA VAL A 198 -2.81 -0.18 -8.12
C VAL A 198 -2.60 0.89 -9.18
N ASN A 199 -3.52 0.97 -10.15
CA ASN A 199 -3.48 1.99 -11.19
C ASN A 199 -4.40 3.17 -10.82
N PHE A 200 -3.82 4.32 -10.51
CA PHE A 200 -4.60 5.52 -10.19
C PHE A 200 -5.04 6.32 -11.42
N SER A 201 -4.73 5.91 -12.66
CA SER A 201 -5.35 6.54 -13.84
C SER A 201 -6.85 6.19 -13.95
N LEU A 202 -7.28 5.08 -13.32
CA LEU A 202 -8.58 4.47 -13.58
C LEU A 202 -9.44 4.44 -12.31
N GLY A 203 -10.74 4.72 -12.46
CA GLY A 203 -11.74 4.75 -11.38
C GLY A 203 -12.25 3.37 -10.97
N PHE A 204 -11.35 2.38 -10.90
CA PHE A 204 -11.69 1.04 -10.43
C PHE A 204 -10.47 0.33 -9.83
N GLY A 205 -10.68 -0.46 -8.79
CA GLY A 205 -9.63 -1.03 -7.94
C GLY A 205 -9.21 -2.45 -8.30
N TYR A 206 -9.02 -2.76 -9.58
CA TYR A 206 -8.34 -4.03 -9.93
C TYR A 206 -6.86 -3.92 -9.59
N GLY A 207 -6.32 -4.95 -8.94
CA GLY A 207 -4.88 -5.11 -8.82
C GLY A 207 -4.28 -5.33 -10.21
N TYR A 208 -3.28 -4.53 -10.56
CA TYR A 208 -2.37 -4.78 -11.66
C TYR A 208 -1.13 -5.47 -11.13
N TYR A 209 -0.29 -6.03 -11.98
CA TYR A 209 1.05 -6.42 -11.56
C TYR A 209 2.07 -5.87 -12.54
N ASN A 210 3.21 -5.45 -11.99
CA ASN A 210 4.38 -5.03 -12.75
C ASN A 210 5.52 -5.98 -12.50
N ASN A 211 6.42 -6.09 -13.48
CA ASN A 211 7.69 -6.74 -13.24
C ASN A 211 8.42 -5.99 -12.13
N LYS A 212 9.03 -6.71 -11.18
CA LYS A 212 9.82 -6.12 -10.09
C LYS A 212 10.99 -5.27 -10.59
N SER A 213 11.44 -5.46 -11.84
CA SER A 213 12.46 -4.62 -12.49
C SER A 213 11.92 -3.35 -13.15
N SER A 214 10.59 -3.17 -13.23
CA SER A 214 9.99 -1.97 -13.79
C SER A 214 9.93 -0.85 -12.76
N TYR A 215 10.31 0.36 -13.18
CA TYR A 215 10.14 1.57 -12.38
C TYR A 215 8.65 1.91 -12.26
N SER A 216 8.20 2.20 -11.05
CA SER A 216 6.80 2.57 -10.77
C SER A 216 6.73 3.48 -9.54
N HIS A 217 5.62 4.20 -9.39
CA HIS A 217 5.44 5.08 -8.24
C HIS A 217 5.23 4.26 -6.96
N VAL A 218 5.45 4.89 -5.82
CA VAL A 218 5.30 4.29 -4.49
C VAL A 218 4.64 5.30 -3.57
N ARG A 219 4.00 4.82 -2.50
CA ARG A 219 3.51 5.65 -1.40
C ARG A 219 3.71 4.87 -0.11
N ALA A 220 4.29 5.48 0.91
CA ALA A 220 4.47 4.82 2.18
C ALA A 220 3.18 4.81 3.00
N VAL A 221 3.02 3.76 3.80
CA VAL A 221 1.95 3.63 4.80
C VAL A 221 2.55 3.19 6.13
N ARG A 222 1.87 3.52 7.21
CA ARG A 222 2.12 2.99 8.55
C ARG A 222 0.82 2.66 9.26
N ALA A 223 0.91 1.90 10.34
CA ALA A 223 -0.25 1.59 11.17
C ALA A 223 -0.82 2.85 11.83
N GLY A 224 -2.13 2.85 12.04
CA GLY A 224 -2.81 3.88 12.84
C GLY A 224 -2.46 3.82 14.32
N GLN A 225 -2.52 4.98 14.98
CA GLN A 225 -2.55 5.08 16.45
C GLN A 225 -3.95 5.35 16.95
#